data_AF-A0A6N4X7N3-F1
#
_entry.id   AF-A0A6N4X7N3-F1
#
_cell.length_a   1.000
_cell.length_b   1.000
_cell.length_c   1.000
_cell.angle_alpha   90.00
_cell.angle_beta   90.00
_cell.angle_gamma   90.00
#
_symmetry.space_group_name_H-M   'P 1'
#
loop_
_entity.id
_entity.type
_entity.pdbx_description
1 polymer ?
#
loop_
_entity_poly.entity_id
_entity_poly.type
_entity_poly.pdbx_seq_one_letter_code
_entity_poly.pdbx_strand_id
1 'polypeptide(L)'
;MNFIEKFFSKYSQEKIIKWFKQICIAEAISCFLLYGVAMIWKRYDAEGILSTIFIIIVGNIHGLFFSIYLLLCLPARKIYTWDDEDFVFALLSAFFPFATIWVDKKLARFDRE
;
A
#
# COMPACT_ATOMS: atom_id res chain seq x y z
N MET A 1 -13.74 -1.71 -16.26
CA MET A 1 -12.32 -1.30 -16.44
C MET A 1 -12.14 0.07 -17.11
N ASN A 2 -12.98 0.50 -18.05
CA ASN A 2 -12.76 1.73 -18.85
C ASN A 2 -12.70 3.07 -18.09
N PHE A 3 -13.36 3.22 -16.93
CA PHE A 3 -13.39 4.52 -16.24
C PHE A 3 -12.08 4.85 -15.53
N ILE A 4 -11.52 3.87 -14.80
CA ILE A 4 -10.24 4.01 -14.10
C ILE A 4 -9.12 4.27 -15.10
N GLU A 5 -9.10 3.51 -16.20
CA GLU A 5 -8.10 3.70 -17.25
C GLU A 5 -8.20 5.07 -17.92
N LYS A 6 -9.42 5.54 -18.22
CA LYS A 6 -9.65 6.86 -18.80
C LYS A 6 -9.29 8.00 -17.84
N PHE A 7 -9.39 7.76 -16.54
CA PHE A 7 -8.96 8.73 -15.53
C PHE A 7 -7.43 8.80 -15.44
N PHE A 8 -6.76 7.64 -15.37
CA PHE A 8 -5.31 7.55 -15.30
C PHE A 8 -4.61 7.87 -16.61
N SER A 9 -5.24 7.70 -17.78
CA SER A 9 -4.68 8.07 -19.08
C SER A 9 -4.44 9.58 -19.23
N LYS A 10 -5.03 10.40 -18.33
CA LYS A 10 -4.79 11.85 -18.27
C LYS A 10 -3.44 12.19 -17.63
N TYR A 11 -2.84 11.27 -16.89
CA TYR A 11 -1.58 11.46 -16.17
C TYR A 11 -0.45 10.66 -16.83
N SER A 12 0.77 11.21 -16.83
CA SER A 12 1.96 10.49 -17.30
C SER A 12 2.21 9.26 -16.43
N GLN A 13 2.66 8.16 -17.06
CA GLN A 13 3.02 6.92 -16.37
C GLN A 13 4.03 7.17 -15.24
N GLU A 14 4.99 8.07 -15.45
CA GLU A 14 5.98 8.44 -14.45
C GLU A 14 5.36 9.01 -13.16
N LYS A 15 4.27 9.79 -13.29
CA LYS A 15 3.56 10.35 -12.13
C LYS A 15 2.83 9.26 -11.35
N ILE A 16 2.15 8.35 -12.07
CA ILE A 16 1.44 7.23 -11.46
C ILE A 16 2.42 6.33 -10.71
N ILE A 17 3.57 6.05 -11.33
CA ILE A 17 4.66 5.31 -10.70
C ILE A 17 5.14 6.02 -9.43
N LYS A 18 5.43 7.31 -9.50
CA LYS A 18 5.90 8.07 -8.34
C LYS A 18 4.89 8.04 -7.19
N TRP A 19 3.60 8.18 -7.48
CA TRP A 19 2.53 8.04 -6.49
C TRP A 19 2.46 6.62 -5.93
N PHE A 20 2.56 5.60 -6.77
CA PHE A 20 2.61 4.21 -6.34
C PHE A 20 3.75 3.97 -5.35
N LYS A 21 4.97 4.42 -5.66
CA LYS A 21 6.14 4.28 -4.74
C LYS A 21 5.90 4.96 -3.40
N GLN A 22 5.36 6.18 -3.42
CA GLN A 22 5.05 6.93 -2.21
C GLN A 22 4.00 6.22 -1.36
N ILE A 23 2.96 5.66 -2.00
CA ILE A 23 1.90 4.92 -1.32
C ILE A 23 2.41 3.59 -0.78
N CYS A 24 3.27 2.85 -1.48
CA CYS A 24 3.92 1.65 -0.93
C CYS A 24 4.69 1.96 0.36
N ILE A 25 5.44 3.07 0.38
CA ILE A 25 6.20 3.48 1.57
C ILE A 25 5.24 3.91 2.70
N ALA A 26 4.21 4.71 2.37
CA ALA A 26 3.25 5.17 3.36
C ALA A 26 2.42 4.02 3.95
N GLU A 27 2.01 3.05 3.13
CA GLU A 27 1.35 1.82 3.55
C GLU A 27 2.25 1.03 4.48
N ALA A 28 3.51 0.77 4.11
CA ALA A 28 4.44 0.02 4.96
C ALA A 28 4.66 0.70 6.33
N ILE A 29 4.82 2.02 6.34
CA ILE A 29 4.99 2.79 7.58
C ILE A 29 3.70 2.75 8.41
N SER A 30 2.54 2.99 7.81
CA SER A 30 1.26 2.97 8.54
C SER A 30 0.90 1.57 9.06
N CYS A 31 1.21 0.52 8.31
CA CYS A 31 1.06 -0.88 8.70
C CYS A 31 1.98 -1.21 9.89
N PHE A 32 3.25 -0.79 9.82
CA PHE A 32 4.18 -0.95 10.94
C PHE A 32 3.73 -0.16 12.18
N LEU A 33 3.24 1.06 12.02
CA LEU A 33 2.71 1.84 13.15
C LEU A 33 1.48 1.16 13.75
N LEU A 34 0.60 0.58 12.94
CA LEU A 34 -0.59 -0.12 13.42
C LEU A 34 -0.23 -1.38 14.22
N TYR A 35 0.53 -2.29 13.61
CA TYR A 35 0.84 -3.59 14.22
C TYR A 35 2.00 -3.51 15.23
N GLY A 36 3.01 -2.69 14.96
CA GLY A 36 4.21 -2.56 15.78
C GLY A 36 4.06 -1.57 16.94
N VAL A 37 3.30 -0.49 16.79
CA VAL A 37 3.14 0.51 17.85
C VAL A 37 1.76 0.42 18.49
N ALA A 38 0.70 0.53 17.69
CA ALA A 38 -0.65 0.67 18.21
C ALA A 38 -1.12 -0.59 18.95
N MET A 39 -0.90 -1.78 18.37
CA MET A 39 -1.25 -3.06 19.00
C MET A 39 -0.42 -3.35 20.26
N ILE A 40 0.89 -3.03 20.25
CA ILE A 40 1.75 -3.20 21.43
C ILE A 40 1.29 -2.27 22.55
N TRP A 41 1.04 -1.00 22.24
CA TRP A 41 0.57 -0.02 23.23
C TRP A 41 -0.76 -0.45 23.84
N LYS A 42 -1.76 -0.84 23.05
CA LYS A 42 -3.03 -1.34 23.61
C LYS A 42 -2.86 -2.58 24.48
N ARG A 43 -1.82 -3.38 24.27
CA ARG A 43 -1.54 -4.52 25.16
C ARG A 43 -1.02 -4.12 26.53
N TYR A 44 -0.26 -3.02 26.63
CA TYR A 44 0.22 -2.48 27.90
C TYR A 44 -0.80 -1.56 28.59
N ASP A 45 -1.65 -0.89 27.82
CA ASP A 45 -2.64 0.08 28.29
C ASP A 45 -4.04 -0.31 27.77
N ALA A 46 -4.53 -1.46 28.23
CA ALA A 46 -5.74 -2.12 27.72
C ALA A 46 -7.04 -1.35 28.00
N GLU A 47 -7.08 -0.60 29.11
CA GLU A 47 -8.21 0.24 29.51
C GLU A 47 -8.02 1.72 29.14
N GLY A 48 -6.86 2.07 28.59
CA GLY A 48 -6.55 3.43 28.15
C GLY A 48 -7.40 3.88 26.97
N ILE A 49 -8.12 5.01 27.16
CA ILE A 49 -8.85 5.67 26.08
C ILE A 49 -7.88 6.14 24.98
N LEU A 50 -6.69 6.60 25.36
CA LEU A 50 -5.68 7.09 24.43
C LEU A 50 -5.15 6.00 23.49
N SER A 51 -4.86 4.79 24.00
CA SER A 51 -4.39 3.67 23.18
C SER A 51 -5.46 3.24 22.16
N THR A 52 -6.73 3.27 22.56
CA THR A 52 -7.86 2.94 21.69
C THR A 52 -8.08 4.01 20.60
N ILE A 53 -8.05 5.30 20.95
CA ILE A 53 -8.13 6.40 19.97
C ILE A 53 -6.96 6.30 18.98
N PHE A 54 -5.76 6.02 19.46
CA PHE A 54 -4.57 5.87 18.61
C PHE A 54 -4.73 4.74 17.58
N ILE A 55 -5.18 3.55 18.00
CA ILE A 55 -5.46 2.45 17.07
C ILE A 55 -6.53 2.84 16.04
N ILE A 56 -7.60 3.51 16.47
CA ILE A 56 -8.65 3.93 15.54
C ILE A 56 -8.08 4.88 14.49
N ILE A 57 -7.30 5.89 14.89
CA ILE A 57 -6.72 6.87 13.97
C ILE A 57 -5.74 6.18 13.01
N VAL A 58 -4.76 5.43 13.54
CA VAL A 58 -3.74 4.76 12.73
C VAL A 58 -4.36 3.70 11.83
N GLY A 59 -5.36 2.96 12.32
CA GLY A 59 -6.09 1.96 11.57
C GLY A 59 -6.85 2.55 10.39
N ASN A 60 -7.52 3.69 10.56
CA ASN A 60 -8.18 4.39 9.47
C ASN A 60 -7.18 4.95 8.45
N ILE A 61 -6.06 5.52 8.92
CA ILE A 61 -4.98 6.00 8.04
C ILE A 61 -4.40 4.85 7.21
N HIS A 62 -4.11 3.72 7.85
CA HIS A 62 -3.64 2.51 7.18
C HIS A 62 -4.66 1.99 6.16
N GLY A 63 -5.93 1.86 6.55
CA GLY A 63 -7.00 1.44 5.64
C GLY A 63 -7.18 2.35 4.42
N LEU A 64 -6.97 3.66 4.59
CA LEU A 64 -6.95 4.61 3.49
C LEU A 64 -5.77 4.36 2.53
N PHE A 65 -4.55 4.23 3.05
CA PHE A 65 -3.38 3.94 2.22
C PHE A 65 -3.47 2.59 1.52
N PHE A 66 -3.97 1.57 2.22
CA PHE A 66 -4.27 0.24 1.66
C PHE A 66 -5.23 0.35 0.47
N SER A 67 -6.32 1.10 0.62
CA SER A 67 -7.30 1.28 -0.46
C SER A 67 -6.71 2.00 -1.67
N ILE A 68 -5.90 3.05 -1.45
CA ILE A 68 -5.21 3.77 -2.53
C ILE A 68 -4.17 2.87 -3.21
N TYR A 69 -3.44 2.05 -2.45
CA TYR A 69 -2.49 1.08 -2.98
C TYR A 69 -3.19 0.11 -3.95
N LEU A 70 -4.29 -0.50 -3.54
CA LEU A 70 -5.08 -1.40 -4.38
C LEU A 70 -5.58 -0.73 -5.67
N LEU A 71 -6.02 0.53 -5.58
CA LEU A 71 -6.43 1.30 -6.74
C LEU A 71 -5.27 1.56 -7.71
N LEU A 72 -4.07 1.85 -7.19
CA LEU A 72 -2.87 2.08 -8.00
C LEU A 72 -2.24 0.78 -8.53
N CYS A 73 -2.50 -0.38 -7.92
CA CYS A 73 -2.11 -1.68 -8.46
C CYS A 73 -2.74 -1.96 -9.84
N LEU A 74 -3.95 -1.45 -10.11
CA LEU A 74 -4.63 -1.64 -11.40
C LEU A 74 -3.88 -1.01 -12.58
N PRO A 75 -3.53 0.29 -12.58
CA PRO A 75 -2.68 0.86 -13.63
C PRO A 75 -1.25 0.33 -13.55
N ALA A 76 -0.69 0.08 -12.36
CA ALA A 76 0.67 -0.45 -12.20
C ALA A 76 0.85 -1.79 -12.91
N ARG A 77 -0.15 -2.68 -12.84
CA ARG A 77 -0.16 -3.97 -13.56
C ARG A 77 0.08 -3.79 -15.07
N LYS A 78 -0.52 -2.76 -15.69
CA LYS A 78 -0.34 -2.47 -17.11
C LYS A 78 1.00 -1.80 -17.41
N ILE A 79 1.44 -0.89 -16.54
CA ILE A 79 2.69 -0.14 -16.70
C ILE A 79 3.92 -1.05 -16.62
N TYR A 80 3.96 -1.92 -15.62
CA TYR A 80 5.06 -2.85 -15.37
C TYR A 80 4.85 -4.23 -16.01
N THR A 81 3.81 -4.35 -16.85
CA THR A 81 3.44 -5.59 -17.55
C THR A 81 3.49 -6.81 -16.63
N TRP A 82 2.84 -6.69 -15.47
CA TRP A 82 2.78 -7.76 -14.47
C TRP A 82 1.91 -8.90 -14.97
N ASP A 83 2.39 -10.14 -14.78
CA ASP A 83 1.58 -11.32 -14.97
C ASP A 83 0.57 -11.50 -13.82
N ASP A 84 -0.23 -12.57 -13.87
CA ASP A 84 -1.22 -12.83 -12.81
C ASP A 84 -0.56 -13.18 -11.46
N GLU A 85 0.61 -13.82 -11.48
CA GLU A 85 1.37 -14.19 -10.27
C GLU A 85 1.89 -12.93 -9.57
N ASP A 86 2.59 -12.07 -10.30
CA ASP A 86 3.08 -10.76 -9.86
C ASP A 86 1.97 -9.91 -9.24
N PHE A 87 0.81 -9.89 -9.88
CA PHE A 87 -0.33 -9.12 -9.42
C PHE A 87 -0.88 -9.68 -8.11
N VAL A 88 -0.98 -11.01 -7.98
CA VAL A 88 -1.38 -11.66 -6.72
C VAL A 88 -0.34 -11.40 -5.63
N PHE A 89 0.96 -11.49 -5.92
CA PHE A 89 2.00 -11.15 -4.96
C PHE A 89 1.94 -9.68 -4.53
N ALA A 90 1.64 -8.76 -5.45
CA ALA A 90 1.44 -7.36 -5.12
C ALA A 90 0.25 -7.17 -4.16
N LEU A 91 -0.89 -7.80 -4.45
CA LEU A 91 -2.06 -7.75 -3.55
C LEU A 91 -1.77 -8.35 -2.18
N LEU A 92 -1.11 -9.52 -2.14
CA LEU A 92 -0.75 -10.19 -0.88
C LEU A 92 0.25 -9.37 -0.06
N SER A 93 1.13 -8.61 -0.72
CA SER A 93 2.10 -7.76 -0.03
C SER A 93 1.45 -6.69 0.84
N ALA A 94 0.25 -6.23 0.49
CA ALA A 94 -0.48 -5.21 1.24
C ALA A 94 -1.00 -5.71 2.59
N PHE A 95 -0.94 -7.01 2.87
CA PHE A 95 -1.32 -7.60 4.16
C PHE A 95 -0.16 -7.72 5.14
N PHE A 96 1.08 -7.65 4.65
CA PHE A 96 2.27 -7.83 5.48
C PHE A 96 3.03 -6.49 5.62
N PRO A 97 3.40 -6.10 6.85
CA PRO A 97 4.19 -4.90 7.05
C PRO A 97 5.50 -5.01 6.25
N PHE A 98 5.87 -3.92 5.58
CA PHE A 98 7.07 -3.81 4.73
C PHE A 98 7.06 -4.61 3.42
N ALA A 99 6.10 -5.49 3.17
CA ALA A 99 6.08 -6.26 1.92
C ALA A 99 5.74 -5.38 0.71
N THR A 100 5.00 -4.29 0.89
CA THR A 100 4.76 -3.29 -0.17
C THR A 100 6.03 -2.55 -0.60
N ILE A 101 7.01 -2.37 0.28
CA ILE A 101 8.35 -1.85 -0.10
C ILE A 101 9.09 -2.86 -0.98
N TRP A 102 8.93 -4.16 -0.70
CA TRP A 102 9.50 -5.21 -1.54
C TRP A 102 8.87 -5.22 -2.94
N VAL A 103 7.56 -4.99 -3.04
CA VAL A 103 6.88 -4.84 -4.35
C VAL A 103 7.43 -3.66 -5.13
N ASP A 104 7.63 -2.50 -4.48
CA ASP A 104 8.27 -1.35 -5.14
C ASP A 104 9.69 -1.68 -5.63
N LYS A 105 10.48 -2.41 -4.83
CA LYS A 105 11.87 -2.71 -5.19
C LYS A 105 12.04 -3.82 -6.22
N LYS A 106 11.15 -4.83 -6.21
CA LYS A 106 11.31 -6.06 -7.00
C LYS A 106 10.36 -6.12 -8.20
N LEU A 107 9.10 -5.76 -8.01
CA LEU A 107 8.05 -5.86 -9.03
C LEU A 107 7.93 -4.58 -9.87
N ALA A 108 8.14 -3.41 -9.27
CA ALA A 108 8.12 -2.11 -9.97
C ALA A 108 9.47 -1.78 -10.65
N ARG A 109 10.06 -2.76 -11.34
CA ARG A 109 11.23 -2.60 -12.22
C ARG A 109 10.81 -2.81 -13.67
N PHE A 110 11.23 -1.89 -14.54
CA PHE A 110 11.03 -2.00 -15.99
C PHE A 110 11.99 -3.00 -16.65
N ASP A 111 13.13 -3.27 -16.01
CA ASP A 111 14.14 -4.20 -16.46
C ASP A 111 14.02 -5.49 -15.65
N ARG A 112 13.27 -6.45 -16.19
CA ARG A 112 13.17 -7.82 -15.66
C ARG A 112 13.86 -8.74 -16.66
N GLU A 113 15.18 -8.71 -16.64
CA GLU A 113 16.06 -9.76 -17.17
C GLU A 113 16.43 -10.75 -16.05
#